data_AF-A0A392PW02-F1
#
_entry.id   AF-A0A392PW02-F1
#
_cell.length_a   1.000
_cell.length_b   1.000
_cell.length_c   1.000
_cell.angle_alpha   90.00
_cell.angle_beta   90.00
_cell.angle_gamma   90.00
#
_symmetry.space_group_name_H-M   'P 1'
#
loop_
_entity.id
_entity.type
_entity.pdbx_description
1 polymer ?
#
loop_
_entity_poly.entity_id
_entity_poly.type
_entity_poly.pdbx_seq_one_letter_code
_entity_poly.pdbx_strand_id
1 'polypeptide(L)' 'AQGLEPNGFSFDGADAGGVDYALNRAISAWYDGREWFNTLCKTVMEQDWSWNRPALDYLELY' A
#
# COMPACT_ATOMS: atom_id res chain seq x y z
N ALA A 1 -5.79 -16.82 4.05
CA ALA A 1 -4.73 -15.94 4.54
C ALA A 1 -5.35 -14.64 5.03
N GLN A 2 -4.78 -13.99 6.04
CA GLN A 2 -4.97 -12.55 6.20
C GLN A 2 -4.16 -11.89 5.07
N GLY A 3 -4.81 -11.08 4.25
CA GLY A 3 -4.11 -10.31 3.21
C GLY A 3 -3.32 -9.17 3.84
N LEU A 4 -2.46 -8.53 3.06
CA LEU A 4 -1.93 -7.23 3.45
C LEU A 4 -3.10 -6.24 3.52
N GLU A 5 -3.20 -5.50 4.63
CA GLU A 5 -4.13 -4.38 4.76
C GLU A 5 -3.85 -3.34 3.65
N PRO A 6 -4.89 -2.62 3.16
CA PRO A 6 -4.74 -1.62 2.11
C PRO A 6 -3.62 -0.62 2.44
N ASN A 7 -2.68 -0.44 1.51
CA ASN A 7 -1.44 0.32 1.73
C ASN A 7 -1.16 1.38 0.65
N GLY A 8 -2.14 1.69 -0.21
CA GLY A 8 -2.00 2.74 -1.21
C GLY A 8 -3.06 2.67 -2.31
N PHE A 9 -2.75 3.28 -3.44
CA PHE A 9 -3.61 3.35 -4.62
C PHE A 9 -2.90 2.64 -5.79
N SER A 10 -3.44 1.50 -6.22
CA SER A 10 -2.98 0.81 -7.43
C SER A 10 -3.41 1.56 -8.69
N PHE A 11 -2.58 1.51 -9.72
CA PHE A 11 -2.93 1.91 -11.09
C PHE A 11 -3.65 0.76 -11.79
N ASP A 12 -4.76 1.04 -12.48
CA ASP A 12 -5.46 0.05 -13.29
C ASP A 12 -5.00 0.18 -14.75
N GLY A 13 -3.83 -0.38 -15.03
CA GLY A 13 -3.08 -0.15 -16.26
C GLY A 13 -2.06 0.99 -16.16
N ALA A 14 -1.17 1.07 -17.17
CA ALA A 14 -0.09 2.07 -17.26
C ALA A 14 -0.38 3.18 -18.30
N ASP A 15 -1.61 3.24 -18.83
CA ASP A 15 -2.06 4.33 -19.67
C ASP A 15 -2.50 5.56 -18.85
N ALA A 16 -2.78 6.66 -19.54
CA ALA A 16 -3.13 7.92 -18.91
C ALA A 16 -4.44 7.86 -18.09
N GLY A 17 -5.40 7.00 -18.45
CA GLY A 17 -6.65 6.82 -17.71
C GLY A 17 -6.46 6.01 -16.42
N GLY A 18 -5.70 4.93 -16.48
CA GLY A 18 -5.31 4.14 -15.31
C GLY A 18 -4.53 4.96 -14.27
N VAL A 19 -3.68 5.88 -14.74
CA VAL A 19 -2.94 6.83 -13.90
C VAL A 19 -3.84 7.94 -13.34
N ASP A 20 -4.61 8.63 -14.18
CA ASP A 20 -5.51 9.71 -13.74
C ASP A 20 -6.56 9.22 -12.73
N TYR A 21 -7.16 8.05 -12.95
CA TYR A 21 -8.15 7.49 -12.04
C TYR A 21 -7.57 7.14 -10.66
N ALA A 22 -6.33 6.66 -10.59
CA ALA A 22 -5.66 6.40 -9.33
C ALA A 22 -5.28 7.71 -8.60
N LEU A 23 -4.81 8.72 -9.32
CA LEU A 23 -4.51 10.04 -8.77
C LEU A 23 -5.75 10.74 -8.24
N ASN A 24 -6.86 10.73 -8.98
CA ASN A 24 -8.13 11.30 -8.54
C ASN A 24 -8.64 10.63 -7.25
N ARG A 25 -8.56 9.28 -7.15
CA ARG A 25 -8.87 8.57 -5.89
C ARG A 25 -7.98 9.00 -4.73
N ALA A 26 -6.68 9.18 -4.96
CA ALA A 26 -5.74 9.61 -3.92
C ALA A 26 -5.99 11.06 -3.46
N ILE A 27 -6.34 11.95 -4.40
CA ILE A 27 -6.62 13.37 -4.13
C ILE A 27 -7.96 13.53 -3.38
N SER A 28 -9.04 12.90 -3.84
CA SER A 28 -10.32 12.89 -3.10
C SER A 28 -10.16 12.26 -1.71
N ALA A 29 -9.42 11.16 -1.58
CA ALA A 29 -9.13 10.58 -0.27
C ALA A 29 -8.36 11.52 0.67
N TRP A 30 -7.53 12.45 0.16
CA TRP A 30 -6.96 13.49 1.00
C TRP A 30 -8.00 14.52 1.44
N TYR A 31 -8.74 15.11 0.49
CA TYR A 31 -9.66 16.22 0.77
C TYR A 31 -10.89 15.79 1.57
N ASP A 32 -11.55 14.72 1.13
CA ASP A 32 -12.83 14.25 1.67
C ASP A 32 -12.63 13.22 2.80
N GLY A 33 -11.51 12.49 2.77
CA GLY A 33 -11.20 11.35 3.65
C GLY A 33 -9.99 11.55 4.57
N ARG A 34 -9.65 12.80 4.91
CA ARG A 34 -8.39 13.20 5.57
C ARG A 34 -7.97 12.32 6.76
N GLU A 35 -8.91 11.89 7.61
CA GLU A 35 -8.67 11.00 8.77
C GLU A 35 -8.34 9.57 8.33
N TRP A 36 -9.15 8.98 7.46
CA TRP A 36 -8.90 7.65 6.89
C TRP A 36 -7.55 7.60 6.17
N PHE A 37 -7.19 8.64 5.42
CA PHE A 37 -5.88 8.75 4.79
C PHE A 37 -4.74 8.76 5.81
N ASN A 38 -4.91 9.43 6.95
CA ASN A 38 -3.89 9.43 8.01
C ASN A 38 -3.76 8.05 8.67
N THR A 39 -4.83 7.27 8.75
CA THR A 39 -4.79 5.86 9.17
C THR A 39 -4.09 4.99 8.12
N LEU A 40 -4.43 5.13 6.83
CA LEU A 40 -3.75 4.47 5.71
C LEU A 40 -2.23 4.68 5.80
N CYS A 41 -1.76 5.92 6.00
CA CYS A 41 -0.33 6.21 6.16
C CYS A 41 0.33 5.45 7.32
N LYS A 42 -0.36 5.28 8.47
CA LYS A 42 0.17 4.47 9.58
C LYS A 42 0.27 3.00 9.17
N THR A 43 -0.78 2.46 8.56
CA THR A 43 -0.83 1.08 8.05
C THR A 43 0.31 0.78 7.06
N VAL A 44 0.72 1.73 6.20
CA VAL A 44 1.92 1.55 5.35
C VAL A 44 3.20 1.51 6.20
N MET A 45 3.36 2.45 7.13
CA MET A 45 4.57 2.58 7.96
C MET A 45 4.75 1.46 8.99
N GLU A 46 3.67 0.73 9.31
CA GLU A 46 3.65 -0.43 10.21
C GLU A 46 3.89 -1.76 9.48
N GLN A 47 3.93 -1.78 8.14
CA GLN A 47 4.21 -3.00 7.36
C GLN A 47 5.71 -3.33 7.32
N ASP A 48 6.05 -4.58 7.63
CA ASP A 48 7.43 -5.07 7.62
C ASP A 48 7.92 -5.33 6.19
N TRP A 49 8.65 -4.35 5.65
CA TRP A 49 9.40 -4.45 4.40
C TRP A 49 10.90 -4.71 4.62
N SER A 50 11.29 -5.19 5.81
CA SER A 50 12.69 -5.48 6.15
C SER A 50 13.14 -6.86 5.63
N TRP A 51 14.45 -7.05 5.58
CA TRP A 51 15.06 -8.34 5.25
C TRP A 51 14.96 -9.39 6.37
N ASN A 52 14.44 -9.04 7.55
CA ASN A 52 14.41 -9.93 8.71
C ASN A 52 13.66 -11.23 8.42
N ARG A 53 12.46 -11.14 7.84
CA ARG A 53 11.66 -12.32 7.54
C ARG A 53 12.21 -13.12 6.35
N PRO A 54 12.51 -12.52 5.17
CA PRO A 54 13.15 -13.26 4.08
C PRO A 54 14.47 -13.95 4.46
N ALA A 55 15.25 -13.38 5.38
CA ALA A 55 16.49 -14.01 5.86
C ALA A 55 16.24 -15.21 6.79
N LEU A 56 15.20 -15.17 7.63
CA LEU A 56 14.77 -16.33 8.43
C LEU A 56 14.18 -17.43 7.53
N ASP A 57 13.27 -17.06 6.63
CA ASP A 57 12.66 -17.99 5.67
C ASP A 57 13.73 -18.65 4.77
N TYR A 58 14.84 -17.97 4.46
CA TYR A 58 16.00 -18.52 3.75
C TYR A 58 16.83 -19.49 4.62
N LEU A 59 16.97 -19.22 5.92
CA LEU A 59 17.67 -20.12 6.85
C LEU A 59 16.86 -21.38 7.18
N GLU A 60 15.53 -21.32 7.16
CA GLU A 60 14.68 -22.52 7.32
C GLU A 60 14.70 -23.45 6.08
N LEU A 61 15.31 -23.02 4.97
CA LEU A 61 15.41 -23.79 3.72
C LEU A 61 16.67 -24.67 3.61
N TYR A 62 17.66 -24.53 4.51
CA TYR A 62 19.01 -25.09 4.36
C TYR A 62 19.57 -25.76 5.63
#